data_AF-A0A0C9M4G0-F1
#
_entry.id   AF-A0A0C9M4G0-F1
#
_cell.length_a   1.000
_cell.length_b   1.000
_cell.length_c   1.000
_cell.angle_alpha   90.00
_cell.angle_beta   90.00
_cell.angle_gamma   90.00
#
_symmetry.space_group_name_H-M   'P 1'
#
loop_
_entity.id
_entity.type
_entity.pdbx_description
1 polymer ?
#
loop_
_entity_poly.entity_id
_entity_poly.type
_entity_poly.pdbx_seq_one_letter_code
_entity_poly.pdbx_strand_id
1 'polypeptide(L)'
;MKTTWLLATIFCIQYVWANTEKLVLQVDSQKLTSCDPHFEALSKAREAASLQPPFSEIQSSIIPQRDAQWYSLDNVKDNATYEIKVSYPATPADFYLKIVNQCKRSDGSLAFTLQVAAKYTGVSQIKDMEIQPVIYNLVLENLYLGFLFYQVYKIVVAIIVVLVIGFFLWMPYSSGQAYKMGGAQSSEQGQYGFHVLKVKENSPAFHAGIEQFFDYIVNINGIPLNNGDSQTLLKTLQEYEGKPLPMGVYSSKEQSFREITLTPSRDWHPDDPNEKSLIGCSIRFCSFERAGENVWHVLDVSPNSPAEMAGIIPYSDYIIGSPHMTLRNEDDFYDLVEQYLGKPLRLYLYNSEWDSCRECIIVPNHEWGGNGSLGCDVGYGLLHRIPRKKSDRELQADEGQQQHSESVTYSDTIFNAPELPASDEEEVLEEAKQVSLPPSPTNQSPQPPLEAEAEAEAGVEAEAGAATATEAQASSTATP
;
A
#
# COMPACT_ATOMS: atom_id res chain seq x y z
N MET A 1 17.71 -37.85 -31.10
CA MET A 1 18.13 -36.79 -30.17
C MET A 1 16.94 -36.35 -29.31
N LYS A 2 16.50 -37.18 -28.35
CA LYS A 2 15.34 -36.93 -27.49
C LYS A 2 15.58 -37.50 -26.07
N THR A 3 16.70 -37.13 -25.44
CA THR A 3 17.12 -37.69 -24.13
C THR A 3 17.97 -36.74 -23.27
N THR A 4 18.00 -35.44 -23.58
CA THR A 4 18.90 -34.46 -22.90
C THR A 4 18.20 -33.25 -22.29
N TRP A 5 16.86 -33.24 -22.21
CA TRP A 5 16.06 -32.12 -21.68
C TRP A 5 15.31 -32.44 -20.38
N LEU A 6 15.65 -33.53 -19.69
CA LEU A 6 14.94 -33.99 -18.47
C LEU A 6 15.76 -33.87 -17.16
N LEU A 7 16.90 -33.17 -17.18
CA LEU A 7 17.78 -32.97 -16.00
C LEU A 7 17.81 -31.51 -15.53
N ALA A 8 16.66 -30.85 -15.59
CA ALA A 8 16.48 -29.49 -15.10
C ALA A 8 15.08 -29.30 -14.47
N THR A 9 14.79 -29.95 -13.33
CA THR A 9 13.65 -29.62 -12.44
C THR A 9 13.67 -30.31 -11.05
N ILE A 10 14.83 -30.75 -10.53
CA ILE A 10 14.95 -31.13 -9.09
C ILE A 10 16.16 -30.46 -8.45
N PHE A 11 16.03 -29.16 -8.23
CA PHE A 11 16.68 -28.49 -7.11
C PHE A 11 15.55 -27.91 -6.26
N CYS A 12 15.21 -28.61 -5.17
CA CYS A 12 14.17 -28.16 -4.24
C CYS A 12 14.66 -26.90 -3.52
N ILE A 13 14.35 -25.73 -4.07
CA ILE A 13 14.39 -24.48 -3.31
C ILE A 13 13.28 -24.59 -2.27
N GLN A 14 13.63 -25.00 -1.05
CA GLN A 14 12.79 -24.73 0.10
C GLN A 14 12.72 -23.21 0.24
N TYR A 15 11.59 -22.62 -0.17
CA TYR A 15 11.25 -21.25 0.17
C TYR A 15 10.98 -21.20 1.67
N VAL A 16 12.05 -21.08 2.46
CA VAL A 16 11.95 -20.64 3.85
C VAL A 16 11.57 -19.17 3.80
N TRP A 17 10.36 -18.86 4.25
CA TRP A 17 9.92 -17.47 4.45
C TRP A 17 10.69 -16.89 5.63
N ALA A 18 11.82 -16.25 5.33
CA ALA A 18 12.59 -15.47 6.28
C ALA A 18 12.25 -13.99 6.12
N ASN A 19 11.94 -13.32 7.22
CA ASN A 19 11.86 -11.88 7.25
C ASN A 19 13.28 -11.32 7.16
N THR A 20 13.46 -10.18 6.47
CA THR A 20 14.79 -9.58 6.28
C THR A 20 14.76 -8.08 6.52
N GLU A 21 15.56 -7.62 7.46
CA GLU A 21 15.83 -6.21 7.72
C GLU A 21 17.18 -5.80 7.14
N LYS A 22 17.29 -4.58 6.60
CA LYS A 22 18.51 -4.12 5.91
C LYS A 22 18.94 -2.72 6.28
N LEU A 23 20.25 -2.52 6.34
CA LEU A 23 20.89 -1.22 6.56
C LEU A 23 22.03 -1.04 5.55
N VAL A 24 22.01 0.07 4.81
CA VAL A 24 23.07 0.42 3.86
C VAL A 24 24.03 1.40 4.52
N LEU A 25 25.29 1.01 4.68
CA LEU A 25 26.37 1.80 5.24
C LEU A 25 27.21 2.39 4.10
N GLN A 26 27.14 3.71 3.91
CA GLN A 26 28.07 4.45 3.05
C GLN A 26 29.23 4.99 3.90
N VAL A 27 30.46 4.65 3.51
CA VAL A 27 31.66 4.99 4.28
C VAL A 27 32.35 6.21 3.69
N ASP A 28 32.44 7.27 4.47
CA ASP A 28 33.09 8.54 4.11
C ASP A 28 34.02 8.99 5.24
N SER A 29 35.30 8.67 5.13
CA SER A 29 36.28 8.95 6.19
C SER A 29 36.51 10.43 6.47
N GLN A 30 36.06 11.35 5.59
CA GLN A 30 36.18 12.79 5.80
C GLN A 30 35.20 13.32 6.85
N LYS A 31 34.11 12.58 7.11
CA LYS A 31 33.08 12.92 8.11
C LYS A 31 33.33 12.30 9.49
N LEU A 32 34.34 11.44 9.64
CA LEU A 32 34.61 10.71 10.88
C LEU A 32 35.61 11.46 11.78
N THR A 33 35.28 11.57 13.07
CA THR A 33 36.19 12.06 14.12
C THR A 33 37.09 10.95 14.67
N SER A 34 38.10 11.31 15.46
CA SER A 34 38.92 10.34 16.21
C SER A 34 38.06 9.56 17.21
N CYS A 35 38.39 8.28 17.41
CA CYS A 35 37.69 7.42 18.38
C CYS A 35 37.80 7.95 19.82
N ASP A 36 36.69 7.91 20.56
CA ASP A 36 36.68 8.12 22.00
C ASP A 36 37.16 6.82 22.70
N PRO A 37 38.27 6.85 23.45
CA PRO A 37 38.82 5.67 24.10
C PRO A 37 37.92 5.08 25.20
N HIS A 38 37.04 5.88 25.81
CA HIS A 38 36.07 5.38 26.78
C HIS A 38 34.94 4.62 26.08
N PHE A 39 34.47 5.11 24.93
CA PHE A 39 33.48 4.38 24.14
C PHE A 39 34.08 3.12 23.52
N GLU A 40 35.30 3.16 22.98
CA GLU A 40 35.96 1.99 22.38
C GLU A 40 36.20 0.86 23.40
N ALA A 41 36.52 1.21 24.65
CA ALA A 41 36.59 0.23 25.75
C ALA A 41 35.23 -0.40 26.06
N LEU A 42 34.15 0.40 26.09
CA LEU A 42 32.78 -0.09 26.35
C LEU A 42 32.23 -0.95 25.19
N SER A 43 32.47 -0.56 23.94
CA SER A 43 32.07 -1.36 22.78
C SER A 43 32.78 -2.70 22.78
N LYS A 44 34.09 -2.73 23.04
CA LYS A 44 34.90 -3.95 23.10
C LYS A 44 34.53 -4.88 24.26
N ALA A 45 34.04 -4.32 25.38
CA ALA A 45 33.54 -5.11 26.51
C ALA A 45 32.14 -5.71 26.29
N ARG A 46 31.40 -5.24 25.27
CA ARG A 46 30.04 -5.71 24.90
C ARG A 46 29.98 -6.31 23.49
N GLU A 47 31.13 -6.51 22.86
CA GLU A 47 31.26 -7.01 21.50
C GLU A 47 30.86 -8.49 21.45
N ALA A 48 29.83 -8.82 20.68
CA ALA A 48 29.38 -10.19 20.47
C ALA A 48 30.30 -10.89 19.45
N ALA A 49 30.58 -10.23 18.32
CA ALA A 49 31.50 -10.70 17.28
C ALA A 49 31.86 -9.56 16.29
N SER A 50 32.80 -9.83 15.39
CA SER A 50 33.27 -8.93 14.32
C SER A 50 32.83 -9.42 12.94
N LEU A 51 32.35 -8.50 12.10
CA LEU A 51 32.02 -8.72 10.69
C LEU A 51 33.08 -8.08 9.79
N GLN A 52 33.47 -8.76 8.71
CA GLN A 52 34.52 -8.30 7.79
C GLN A 52 34.11 -8.33 6.31
N PRO A 53 34.43 -7.29 5.51
CA PRO A 53 34.32 -7.32 4.06
C PRO A 53 35.20 -8.39 3.39
N PRO A 54 34.84 -8.88 2.18
CA PRO A 54 33.73 -8.45 1.33
C PRO A 54 32.40 -9.18 1.61
N PHE A 55 32.45 -10.26 2.39
CA PHE A 55 31.30 -11.04 2.86
C PHE A 55 31.64 -11.59 4.26
N SER A 56 30.73 -11.45 5.22
CA SER A 56 30.74 -12.18 6.49
C SER A 56 29.33 -12.53 6.90
N GLU A 57 29.14 -13.70 7.50
CA GLU A 57 27.86 -14.17 8.06
C GLU A 57 28.08 -14.65 9.49
N ILE A 58 27.17 -14.28 10.40
CA ILE A 58 27.17 -14.67 11.80
C ILE A 58 25.75 -15.06 12.18
N GLN A 59 25.58 -16.27 12.72
CA GLN A 59 24.32 -16.69 13.35
C GLN A 59 24.37 -16.39 14.85
N SER A 60 23.31 -15.78 15.38
CA SER A 60 23.16 -15.47 16.80
C SER A 60 21.70 -15.61 17.24
N SER A 61 21.44 -15.44 18.53
CA SER A 61 20.09 -15.39 19.10
C SER A 61 19.93 -14.20 20.04
N ILE A 62 18.74 -13.61 20.08
CA ILE A 62 18.42 -12.42 20.88
C ILE A 62 17.06 -12.59 21.55
N ILE A 63 16.90 -12.18 22.81
CA ILE A 63 15.58 -12.13 23.46
C ILE A 63 14.97 -10.75 23.18
N PRO A 64 13.80 -10.67 22.51
CA PRO A 64 13.14 -9.41 22.23
C PRO A 64 12.87 -8.58 23.50
N GLN A 65 12.81 -7.26 23.36
CA GLN A 65 12.60 -6.26 24.44
C GLN A 65 13.70 -6.19 25.52
N ARG A 66 14.50 -7.23 25.72
CA ARG A 66 15.50 -7.30 26.81
C ARG A 66 16.92 -7.08 26.33
N ASP A 67 17.28 -7.70 25.21
CA ASP A 67 18.65 -7.75 24.74
C ASP A 67 18.90 -6.78 23.58
N ALA A 68 20.13 -6.28 23.52
CA ALA A 68 20.73 -5.74 22.31
C ALA A 68 22.12 -6.35 22.16
N GLN A 69 22.56 -6.58 20.93
CA GLN A 69 23.89 -7.11 20.63
C GLN A 69 24.68 -6.09 19.82
N TRP A 70 25.99 -5.99 20.12
CA TRP A 70 26.90 -5.07 19.47
C TRP A 70 27.92 -5.85 18.65
N TYR A 71 28.07 -5.46 17.39
CA TYR A 71 29.01 -6.05 16.45
C TYR A 71 29.99 -4.99 15.98
N SER A 72 31.27 -5.33 15.94
CA SER A 72 32.28 -4.51 15.28
C SER A 72 32.23 -4.78 13.76
N LEU A 73 32.47 -3.75 12.95
CA LEU A 73 32.74 -3.92 11.53
C LEU A 73 34.21 -3.58 11.31
N ASP A 74 35.04 -4.60 11.12
CA ASP A 74 36.49 -4.46 10.91
C ASP A 74 36.85 -4.50 9.42
N ASN A 75 38.02 -3.96 9.07
CA ASN A 75 38.53 -3.93 7.69
C ASN A 75 37.62 -3.21 6.67
N VAL A 76 36.75 -2.32 7.16
CA VAL A 76 35.88 -1.44 6.38
C VAL A 76 36.73 -0.44 5.59
N LYS A 77 36.47 -0.32 4.28
CA LYS A 77 37.23 0.56 3.37
C LYS A 77 36.57 1.93 3.21
N ASP A 78 37.39 2.95 3.05
CA ASP A 78 36.93 4.30 2.72
C ASP A 78 36.31 4.36 1.31
N ASN A 79 35.32 5.23 1.13
CA ASN A 79 34.54 5.39 -0.11
C ASN A 79 33.93 4.08 -0.66
N ALA A 80 33.64 3.12 0.23
CA ALA A 80 32.92 1.89 -0.09
C ALA A 80 31.49 1.92 0.48
N THR A 81 30.60 1.13 -0.11
CA THR A 81 29.23 0.96 0.37
C THR A 81 29.03 -0.50 0.78
N TYR A 82 28.42 -0.71 1.93
CA TYR A 82 28.13 -2.03 2.47
C TYR A 82 26.63 -2.18 2.75
N GLU A 83 26.11 -3.39 2.59
CA GLU A 83 24.75 -3.75 2.98
C GLU A 83 24.82 -4.77 4.12
N ILE A 84 24.19 -4.41 5.22
CA ILE A 84 24.06 -5.23 6.41
C ILE A 84 22.63 -5.77 6.39
N LYS A 85 22.47 -7.10 6.44
CA LYS A 85 21.17 -7.78 6.48
C LYS A 85 21.03 -8.57 7.76
N VAL A 86 19.84 -8.55 8.37
CA VAL A 86 19.43 -9.53 9.37
C VAL A 86 18.28 -10.34 8.80
N SER A 87 18.49 -11.65 8.68
CA SER A 87 17.50 -12.63 8.23
C SER A 87 17.04 -13.46 9.42
N TYR A 88 15.74 -13.56 9.64
CA TYR A 88 15.15 -14.27 10.79
C TYR A 88 13.87 -15.01 10.40
N PRO A 89 13.48 -16.08 11.13
CA PRO A 89 12.22 -16.79 10.87
C PRO A 89 11.00 -15.86 11.00
N ALA A 90 9.89 -16.24 10.39
CA ALA A 90 8.61 -15.54 10.52
C ALA A 90 8.06 -15.63 11.97
N THR A 91 8.58 -14.76 12.84
CA THR A 91 8.24 -14.63 14.26
C THR A 91 7.66 -13.24 14.54
N PRO A 92 6.84 -13.07 15.61
CA PRO A 92 6.28 -11.79 16.02
C PRO A 92 7.29 -10.86 16.70
N ALA A 93 8.44 -10.64 16.05
CA ALA A 93 9.51 -9.78 16.53
C ALA A 93 10.13 -9.00 15.36
N ASP A 94 10.19 -7.68 15.51
CA ASP A 94 10.76 -6.76 14.53
C ASP A 94 12.23 -6.48 14.91
N PHE A 95 13.13 -6.56 13.94
CA PHE A 95 14.56 -6.30 14.16
C PHE A 95 14.92 -4.86 13.78
N TYR A 96 15.84 -4.25 14.52
CA TYR A 96 16.34 -2.91 14.28
C TYR A 96 17.87 -2.91 14.20
N LEU A 97 18.37 -2.29 13.13
CA LEU A 97 19.79 -2.15 12.82
C LEU A 97 20.20 -0.68 12.96
N LYS A 98 21.22 -0.39 13.78
CA LYS A 98 21.70 0.98 13.97
C LYS A 98 23.21 1.04 14.11
N ILE A 99 23.88 1.91 13.33
CA ILE A 99 25.27 2.29 13.62
C ILE A 99 25.25 3.22 14.85
N VAL A 100 25.87 2.78 15.94
CA VAL A 100 25.95 3.54 17.20
C VAL A 100 27.28 4.26 17.39
N ASN A 101 28.32 3.84 16.65
CA ASN A 101 29.62 4.51 16.63
C ASN A 101 30.26 4.37 15.24
N GLN A 102 30.96 5.43 14.84
CA GLN A 102 31.75 5.51 13.61
C GLN A 102 32.93 6.44 13.88
N CYS A 103 34.15 5.91 13.85
CA CYS A 103 35.33 6.69 14.19
C CYS A 103 36.59 6.20 13.47
N LYS A 104 37.58 7.09 13.38
CA LYS A 104 38.89 6.78 12.80
C LYS A 104 39.88 6.48 13.92
N ARG A 105 40.49 5.30 13.91
CA ARG A 105 41.54 4.90 14.84
C ARG A 105 42.86 5.61 14.50
N SER A 106 43.78 5.62 15.46
CA SER A 106 45.11 6.25 15.33
C SER A 106 46.02 5.56 14.29
N ASP A 107 45.75 4.31 13.93
CA ASP A 107 46.40 3.57 12.86
C ASP A 107 45.87 3.91 11.45
N GLY A 108 44.83 4.75 11.37
CA GLY A 108 44.15 5.12 10.13
C GLY A 108 43.03 4.17 9.70
N SER A 109 42.80 3.07 10.43
CA SER A 109 41.66 2.18 10.20
C SER A 109 40.33 2.84 10.60
N LEU A 110 39.25 2.40 9.98
CA LEU A 110 37.89 2.86 10.28
C LEU A 110 37.22 1.83 11.18
N ALA A 111 36.66 2.28 12.30
CA ALA A 111 35.96 1.45 13.26
C ALA A 111 34.48 1.85 13.28
N PHE A 112 33.61 0.87 13.05
CA PHE A 112 32.16 1.03 13.16
C PHE A 112 31.59 0.03 14.16
N THR A 113 30.59 0.44 14.91
CA THR A 113 29.84 -0.44 15.83
C THR A 113 28.37 -0.46 15.41
N LEU A 114 27.92 -1.64 15.00
CA LEU A 114 26.52 -1.95 14.72
C LEU A 114 25.84 -2.42 16.01
N GLN A 115 24.67 -1.88 16.30
CA GLN A 115 23.73 -2.42 17.27
C GLN A 115 22.61 -3.16 16.53
N VAL A 116 22.34 -4.39 16.99
CA VAL A 116 21.17 -5.19 16.62
C VAL A 116 20.27 -5.28 17.84
N ALA A 117 18.99 -4.96 17.69
CA ALA A 117 17.97 -5.10 18.72
C ALA A 117 16.70 -5.72 18.12
N ALA A 118 15.89 -6.37 18.95
CA ALA A 118 14.60 -6.93 18.54
C ALA A 118 13.48 -6.49 19.48
N LYS A 119 12.30 -6.18 18.94
CA LYS A 119 11.10 -5.80 19.70
C LYS A 119 9.98 -6.77 19.39
N TYR A 120 9.31 -7.28 20.43
CA TYR A 120 8.13 -8.12 20.22
C TYR A 120 6.95 -7.26 19.74
N THR A 121 6.27 -7.71 18.70
CA THR A 121 5.19 -7.00 17.99
C THR A 121 3.91 -7.84 17.83
N GLY A 122 3.88 -9.04 18.40
CA GLY A 122 2.73 -9.94 18.31
C GLY A 122 1.52 -9.50 19.12
N VAL A 123 0.32 -9.74 18.56
CA VAL A 123 -0.98 -9.51 19.22
C VAL A 123 -1.49 -10.72 20.03
N SER A 124 -0.67 -11.75 20.19
CA SER A 124 -1.05 -13.01 20.84
C SER A 124 -1.03 -12.90 22.37
N GLN A 125 -2.08 -13.39 23.03
CA GLN A 125 -2.18 -13.45 24.50
C GLN A 125 -1.45 -14.66 25.13
N ILE A 126 -0.65 -15.41 24.36
CA ILE A 126 0.14 -16.52 24.89
C ILE A 126 1.23 -15.96 25.80
N LYS A 127 1.12 -16.27 27.09
CA LYS A 127 2.03 -15.83 28.14
C LYS A 127 3.48 -16.24 27.81
N ASP A 128 4.43 -15.36 28.13
CA ASP A 128 5.87 -15.56 28.02
C ASP A 128 6.45 -15.74 26.60
N MET A 129 5.67 -15.53 25.52
CA MET A 129 6.25 -15.51 24.14
C MET A 129 7.25 -14.38 23.90
N GLU A 130 7.12 -13.24 24.60
CA GLU A 130 8.07 -12.12 24.52
C GLU A 130 9.48 -12.46 24.99
N ILE A 131 9.64 -13.58 25.71
CA ILE A 131 10.89 -14.01 26.37
C ILE A 131 11.60 -15.10 25.54
N GLN A 132 11.01 -15.58 24.44
CA GLN A 132 11.61 -16.60 23.60
C GLN A 132 12.77 -16.02 22.77
N PRO A 133 13.96 -16.68 22.76
CA PRO A 133 15.09 -16.21 21.98
C PRO A 133 14.85 -16.45 20.48
N VAL A 134 14.92 -15.38 19.68
CA VAL A 134 14.80 -15.46 18.22
C VAL A 134 16.19 -15.64 17.62
N ILE A 135 16.39 -16.70 16.84
CA ILE A 135 17.62 -16.97 16.08
C ILE A 135 17.60 -16.12 14.81
N TYR A 136 18.73 -15.49 14.49
CA TYR A 136 18.89 -14.67 13.30
C TYR A 136 20.29 -14.85 12.68
N ASN A 137 20.36 -14.67 11.36
CA ASN A 137 21.61 -14.60 10.60
C ASN A 137 21.88 -13.15 10.23
N LEU A 138 23.01 -12.62 10.68
CA LEU A 138 23.52 -11.28 10.38
C LEU A 138 24.60 -11.39 9.31
N VAL A 139 24.40 -10.70 8.18
CA VAL A 139 25.28 -10.74 7.01
C VAL A 139 25.78 -9.33 6.69
N LEU A 140 27.09 -9.20 6.44
CA LEU A 140 27.72 -7.99 5.90
C LEU A 140 28.22 -8.26 4.48
N GLU A 141 27.75 -7.50 3.49
CA GLU A 141 28.14 -7.62 2.09
C GLU A 141 28.63 -6.30 1.49
N ASN A 142 29.60 -6.36 0.57
CA ASN A 142 30.10 -5.20 -0.17
C ASN A 142 29.26 -4.91 -1.42
N LEU A 143 28.84 -3.65 -1.61
CA LEU A 143 28.07 -3.19 -2.76
C LEU A 143 28.97 -2.58 -3.83
N TYR A 144 28.85 -3.11 -5.04
CA TYR A 144 29.54 -2.63 -6.22
C TYR A 144 28.53 -1.86 -7.10
N LEU A 145 28.71 -0.55 -7.23
CA LEU A 145 27.80 0.34 -7.99
C LEU A 145 26.32 0.23 -7.54
N GLY A 146 26.08 0.00 -6.25
CA GLY A 146 24.73 -0.19 -5.68
C GLY A 146 24.17 -1.61 -5.75
N PHE A 147 24.93 -2.58 -6.30
CA PHE A 147 24.49 -3.97 -6.44
C PHE A 147 25.41 -4.95 -5.70
N LEU A 148 24.82 -6.04 -5.19
CA LEU A 148 25.57 -7.19 -4.69
C LEU A 148 26.32 -7.88 -5.83
N PHE A 149 27.55 -8.34 -5.58
CA PHE A 149 28.41 -8.96 -6.59
C PHE A 149 27.74 -10.13 -7.34
N TYR A 150 26.94 -10.95 -6.63
CA TYR A 150 26.18 -12.05 -7.24
C TYR A 150 25.01 -11.59 -8.13
N GLN A 151 24.51 -10.36 -8.02
CA GLN A 151 23.49 -9.86 -8.97
C GLN A 151 24.12 -9.24 -10.23
N VAL A 152 25.41 -8.83 -10.17
CA VAL A 152 26.11 -8.21 -11.30
C VAL A 152 26.16 -9.14 -12.52
N TYR A 153 26.36 -10.46 -12.36
CA TYR A 153 26.38 -11.36 -13.51
C TYR A 153 25.02 -11.42 -14.23
N LYS A 154 23.89 -11.33 -13.50
CA LYS A 154 22.55 -11.31 -14.10
C LYS A 154 22.32 -10.03 -14.90
N ILE A 155 22.78 -8.89 -14.37
CA ILE A 155 22.73 -7.59 -15.05
C ILE A 155 23.59 -7.63 -16.32
N VAL A 156 24.82 -8.14 -16.25
CA VAL A 156 25.71 -8.28 -17.42
C VAL A 156 25.09 -9.22 -18.47
N VAL A 157 24.52 -10.36 -18.07
CA VAL A 157 23.81 -11.25 -18.98
C VAL A 157 22.58 -10.56 -19.60
N ALA A 158 21.79 -9.81 -18.83
CA ALA A 158 20.65 -9.06 -19.36
C ALA A 158 21.09 -7.99 -20.37
N ILE A 159 22.16 -7.24 -20.10
CA ILE A 159 22.74 -6.27 -21.04
C ILE A 159 23.23 -6.97 -22.32
N ILE A 160 23.92 -8.11 -22.22
CA ILE A 160 24.35 -8.89 -23.38
C ILE A 160 23.13 -9.37 -24.19
N VAL A 161 22.09 -9.88 -23.53
CA VAL A 161 20.85 -10.32 -24.19
C VAL A 161 20.16 -9.15 -24.91
N VAL A 162 20.05 -7.97 -24.29
CA VAL A 162 19.50 -6.77 -24.94
C VAL A 162 20.35 -6.32 -26.13
N LEU A 163 21.68 -6.33 -26.02
CA LEU A 163 22.58 -5.98 -27.13
C LEU A 163 22.50 -7.00 -28.28
N VAL A 164 22.41 -8.30 -27.98
CA VAL A 164 22.25 -9.36 -28.97
C VAL A 164 20.88 -9.27 -29.65
N ILE A 165 19.80 -9.08 -28.89
CA ILE A 165 18.45 -8.86 -29.44
C ILE A 165 18.43 -7.60 -30.31
N GLY A 166 19.01 -6.49 -29.86
CA GLY A 166 19.14 -5.26 -30.65
C GLY A 166 19.93 -5.49 -31.95
N PHE A 167 21.05 -6.21 -31.88
CA PHE A 167 21.88 -6.53 -33.05
C PHE A 167 21.13 -7.41 -34.08
N PHE A 168 20.43 -8.46 -33.61
CA PHE A 168 19.71 -9.39 -34.50
C PHE A 168 18.36 -8.85 -35.01
N LEU A 169 17.67 -7.99 -34.26
CA LEU A 169 16.44 -7.34 -34.73
C LEU A 169 16.71 -6.16 -35.67
N TRP A 170 17.86 -5.48 -35.54
CA TRP A 170 18.14 -4.25 -36.31
C TRP A 170 18.95 -4.50 -37.60
N MET A 171 19.81 -5.53 -37.66
CA MET A 171 20.61 -5.81 -38.86
C MET A 171 19.87 -6.33 -40.11
N PRO A 172 18.69 -7.00 -40.08
CA PRO A 172 18.03 -7.44 -41.32
C PRO A 172 17.26 -6.31 -42.03
N TYR A 173 17.24 -5.08 -41.51
CA TYR A 173 16.39 -4.00 -42.03
C TYR A 173 17.14 -2.73 -42.52
N SER A 174 18.47 -2.80 -42.72
CA SER A 174 19.27 -1.65 -43.18
C SER A 174 19.65 -1.70 -44.67
N SER A 175 18.75 -2.13 -45.55
CA SER A 175 18.89 -2.06 -47.02
C SER A 175 17.75 -1.29 -47.68
N GLY A 176 17.48 -0.07 -47.22
CA GLY A 176 16.51 0.81 -47.88
C GLY A 176 16.20 2.10 -47.12
N GLN A 177 16.49 3.24 -47.76
CA GLN A 177 16.15 4.61 -47.37
C GLN A 177 16.80 5.20 -46.12
N ALA A 178 17.54 6.29 -46.36
CA ALA A 178 18.06 7.17 -45.33
C ALA A 178 16.92 8.03 -44.74
N TYR A 179 16.44 7.66 -43.55
CA TYR A 179 15.71 8.59 -42.69
C TYR A 179 16.67 9.25 -41.71
N LYS A 180 16.60 10.59 -41.63
CA LYS A 180 17.36 11.37 -40.63
C LYS A 180 16.93 10.93 -39.23
N MET A 181 17.77 10.17 -38.54
CA MET A 181 17.59 9.95 -37.11
C MET A 181 18.01 11.21 -36.34
N GLY A 182 17.03 12.01 -35.95
CA GLY A 182 17.20 12.84 -34.75
C GLY A 182 17.36 11.91 -33.55
N GLY A 183 18.30 12.21 -32.66
CA GLY A 183 18.48 11.42 -31.45
C GLY A 183 17.19 11.45 -30.63
N ALA A 184 16.71 10.27 -30.24
CA ALA A 184 15.60 10.16 -29.30
C ALA A 184 16.06 10.65 -27.93
N GLN A 185 15.89 11.95 -27.68
CA GLN A 185 15.55 12.38 -26.33
C GLN A 185 14.28 11.61 -25.95
N SER A 186 14.27 11.06 -24.73
CA SER A 186 13.06 10.63 -24.05
C SER A 186 12.14 11.85 -23.88
N SER A 187 11.27 12.08 -24.87
CA SER A 187 10.14 12.99 -24.69
C SER A 187 9.07 12.26 -23.90
N GLU A 188 8.54 12.92 -22.88
CA GLU A 188 7.38 12.49 -22.09
C GLU A 188 6.10 12.59 -22.94
N GLN A 189 6.04 11.84 -24.05
CA GLN A 189 4.79 11.59 -24.75
C GLN A 189 4.02 10.51 -24.00
N GLY A 190 3.44 10.92 -22.86
CA GLY A 190 2.53 10.10 -22.09
C GLY A 190 1.35 9.61 -22.95
N GLN A 191 0.67 8.58 -22.48
CA GLN A 191 -0.45 8.00 -23.22
C GLN A 191 -1.72 8.82 -22.97
N TYR A 192 -2.30 9.43 -24.00
CA TYR A 192 -3.45 10.34 -23.89
C TYR A 192 -4.70 9.83 -24.59
N GLY A 193 -5.86 10.12 -24.02
CA GLY A 193 -7.17 9.80 -24.58
C GLY A 193 -8.31 10.61 -23.94
N PHE A 194 -9.53 10.37 -24.40
CA PHE A 194 -10.73 10.98 -23.82
C PHE A 194 -11.26 10.10 -22.68
N HIS A 195 -10.91 10.47 -21.45
CA HIS A 195 -11.38 9.88 -20.20
C HIS A 195 -12.89 10.02 -20.05
N VAL A 196 -13.57 8.91 -19.80
CA VAL A 196 -15.02 8.86 -19.63
C VAL A 196 -15.37 9.18 -18.18
N LEU A 197 -15.88 10.39 -17.92
CA LEU A 197 -16.20 10.85 -16.56
C LEU A 197 -17.58 10.39 -16.07
N LYS A 198 -18.53 10.25 -17.00
CA LYS A 198 -19.92 9.86 -16.70
C LYS A 198 -20.53 9.13 -17.88
N VAL A 199 -21.31 8.08 -17.61
CA VAL A 199 -22.13 7.38 -18.62
C VAL A 199 -23.58 7.44 -18.16
N LYS A 200 -24.49 7.91 -19.03
CA LYS A 200 -25.93 7.88 -18.75
C LYS A 200 -26.48 6.46 -18.98
N GLU A 201 -27.38 6.01 -18.10
CA GLU A 201 -28.09 4.74 -18.24
C GLU A 201 -28.83 4.67 -19.59
N ASN A 202 -28.92 3.47 -20.17
CA ASN A 202 -29.56 3.20 -21.48
C ASN A 202 -29.03 4.03 -22.67
N SER A 203 -27.88 4.70 -22.51
CA SER A 203 -27.21 5.40 -23.61
C SER A 203 -26.45 4.45 -24.53
N PRO A 204 -26.09 4.87 -25.76
CA PRO A 204 -25.22 4.08 -26.63
C PRO A 204 -23.86 3.74 -26.01
N ALA A 205 -23.29 4.60 -25.15
CA ALA A 205 -22.08 4.29 -24.40
C ALA A 205 -22.31 3.17 -23.37
N PHE A 206 -23.42 3.20 -22.65
CA PHE A 206 -23.83 2.15 -21.72
C PHE A 206 -24.01 0.81 -22.44
N HIS A 207 -24.75 0.78 -23.54
CA HIS A 207 -24.97 -0.45 -24.33
C HIS A 207 -23.71 -0.96 -25.04
N ALA A 208 -22.74 -0.10 -25.33
CA ALA A 208 -21.44 -0.50 -25.87
C ALA A 208 -20.45 -1.00 -24.80
N GLY A 209 -20.85 -1.07 -23.52
CA GLY A 209 -20.01 -1.52 -22.42
C GLY A 209 -18.86 -0.57 -22.10
N ILE A 210 -19.09 0.74 -22.21
CA ILE A 210 -18.16 1.77 -21.73
C ILE A 210 -18.35 1.94 -20.22
N GLU A 211 -17.29 1.71 -19.45
CA GLU A 211 -17.26 1.87 -18.00
C GLU A 211 -16.97 3.33 -17.61
N GLN A 212 -17.77 3.86 -16.70
CA GLN A 212 -17.51 5.17 -16.12
C GLN A 212 -16.18 5.18 -15.34
N PHE A 213 -15.41 6.25 -15.52
CA PHE A 213 -14.09 6.52 -14.94
C PHE A 213 -12.95 5.60 -15.40
N PHE A 214 -13.17 4.31 -15.60
CA PHE A 214 -12.06 3.41 -15.97
C PHE A 214 -11.66 3.53 -17.44
N ASP A 215 -12.58 3.96 -18.30
CA ASP A 215 -12.35 3.97 -19.74
C ASP A 215 -11.81 5.29 -20.30
N TYR A 216 -10.94 5.14 -21.29
CA TYR A 216 -10.38 6.20 -22.10
C TYR A 216 -10.62 5.86 -23.58
N ILE A 217 -11.36 6.70 -24.28
CA ILE A 217 -11.54 6.57 -25.73
C ILE A 217 -10.23 7.03 -26.41
N VAL A 218 -9.52 6.09 -27.01
CA VAL A 218 -8.18 6.30 -27.59
C VAL A 218 -8.18 6.29 -29.12
N ASN A 219 -9.16 5.65 -29.75
CA ASN A 219 -9.37 5.73 -31.19
C ASN A 219 -10.86 5.69 -31.55
N ILE A 220 -11.19 6.23 -32.73
CA ILE A 220 -12.53 6.17 -33.34
C ILE A 220 -12.37 5.85 -34.83
N ASN A 221 -13.04 4.80 -35.31
CA ASN A 221 -12.96 4.34 -36.70
C ASN A 221 -11.51 4.19 -37.22
N GLY A 222 -10.60 3.67 -36.39
CA GLY A 222 -9.17 3.54 -36.70
C GLY A 222 -8.34 4.83 -36.62
N ILE A 223 -8.96 5.99 -36.34
CA ILE A 223 -8.27 7.27 -36.16
C ILE A 223 -7.86 7.42 -34.68
N PRO A 224 -6.56 7.55 -34.35
CA PRO A 224 -6.11 7.75 -32.97
C PRO A 224 -6.45 9.16 -32.49
N LEU A 225 -6.83 9.28 -31.21
CA LEU A 225 -7.27 10.52 -30.56
C LEU A 225 -6.24 11.07 -29.55
N ASN A 226 -4.98 10.64 -29.67
CA ASN A 226 -3.88 10.98 -28.76
C ASN A 226 -3.48 12.47 -28.76
N ASN A 227 -3.99 13.27 -29.71
CA ASN A 227 -3.77 14.69 -29.86
C ASN A 227 -4.87 15.57 -29.22
N GLY A 228 -5.93 14.95 -28.67
CA GLY A 228 -7.06 15.67 -28.08
C GLY A 228 -8.01 16.31 -29.09
N ASP A 229 -8.02 15.86 -30.35
CA ASP A 229 -8.92 16.36 -31.38
C ASP A 229 -10.38 15.91 -31.14
N SER A 230 -11.09 16.73 -30.36
CA SER A 230 -12.52 16.56 -30.09
C SER A 230 -13.39 16.86 -31.30
N GLN A 231 -12.91 17.60 -32.31
CA GLN A 231 -13.68 17.89 -33.52
C GLN A 231 -13.77 16.64 -34.40
N THR A 232 -12.67 15.90 -34.57
CA THR A 232 -12.67 14.61 -35.27
C THR A 232 -13.61 13.61 -34.58
N LEU A 233 -13.52 13.48 -33.25
CA LEU A 233 -14.43 12.64 -32.46
C LEU A 233 -15.91 13.01 -32.72
N LEU A 234 -16.28 14.28 -32.55
CA LEU A 234 -17.67 14.74 -32.72
C LEU A 234 -18.18 14.58 -34.16
N LYS A 235 -17.33 14.84 -35.16
CA LYS A 235 -17.67 14.72 -36.59
C LYS A 235 -17.92 13.27 -36.99
N THR A 236 -17.04 12.34 -36.59
CA THR A 236 -17.22 10.91 -36.91
C THR A 236 -18.44 10.33 -36.21
N LEU A 237 -18.75 10.75 -34.98
CA LEU A 237 -20.00 10.37 -34.30
C LEU A 237 -21.26 10.83 -35.08
N GLN A 238 -21.24 12.02 -35.67
CA GLN A 238 -22.34 12.53 -36.51
C GLN A 238 -22.46 11.78 -37.85
N GLU A 239 -21.33 11.46 -38.51
CA GLU A 239 -21.32 10.71 -39.78
C GLU A 239 -21.83 9.26 -39.64
N TYR A 240 -21.67 8.68 -38.45
CA TYR A 240 -22.10 7.33 -38.07
C TYR A 240 -23.40 7.30 -37.26
N GLU A 241 -24.16 8.41 -37.17
CA GLU A 241 -25.48 8.41 -36.53
C GLU A 241 -26.38 7.32 -37.15
N GLY A 242 -26.89 6.41 -36.31
CA GLY A 242 -27.66 5.23 -36.69
C GLY A 242 -26.86 4.04 -37.27
N LYS A 243 -25.53 4.05 -37.23
CA LYS A 243 -24.66 3.00 -37.80
C LYS A 243 -23.67 2.42 -36.77
N PRO A 244 -23.28 1.14 -36.91
CA PRO A 244 -22.17 0.58 -36.13
C PRO A 244 -20.86 1.33 -36.40
N LEU A 245 -20.21 1.76 -35.33
CA LEU A 245 -18.97 2.53 -35.32
C LEU A 245 -17.95 1.82 -34.40
N PRO A 246 -16.84 1.29 -34.93
CA PRO A 246 -15.77 0.75 -34.12
C PRO A 246 -15.02 1.87 -33.38
N MET A 247 -14.75 1.66 -32.09
CA MET A 247 -13.96 2.56 -31.24
C MET A 247 -13.00 1.75 -30.38
N GLY A 248 -11.80 2.28 -30.17
CA GLY A 248 -10.80 1.70 -29.27
C GLY A 248 -10.84 2.38 -27.92
N VAL A 249 -10.90 1.55 -26.88
CA VAL A 249 -10.98 1.98 -25.48
C VAL A 249 -9.87 1.32 -24.68
N TYR A 250 -9.16 2.13 -23.89
CA TYR A 250 -8.25 1.64 -22.84
C TYR A 250 -8.99 1.63 -21.50
N SER A 251 -9.00 0.48 -20.81
CA SER A 251 -9.48 0.40 -19.43
C SER A 251 -8.31 0.50 -18.45
N SER A 252 -8.37 1.43 -17.51
CA SER A 252 -7.40 1.56 -16.42
C SER A 252 -7.57 0.50 -15.33
N LYS A 253 -8.78 -0.09 -15.20
CA LYS A 253 -9.09 -1.22 -14.30
C LYS A 253 -8.39 -2.50 -14.78
N GLU A 254 -8.59 -2.84 -16.05
CA GLU A 254 -8.04 -4.05 -16.69
C GLU A 254 -6.64 -3.85 -17.30
N GLN A 255 -6.13 -2.61 -17.30
CA GLN A 255 -4.88 -2.18 -17.92
C GLN A 255 -4.69 -2.64 -19.37
N SER A 256 -5.78 -2.75 -20.13
CA SER A 256 -5.79 -3.33 -21.47
C SER A 256 -6.61 -2.49 -22.47
N PHE A 257 -6.26 -2.65 -23.74
CA PHE A 257 -6.98 -2.06 -24.86
C PHE A 257 -8.02 -3.05 -25.38
N ARG A 258 -9.24 -2.57 -25.61
CA ARG A 258 -10.31 -3.33 -26.28
C ARG A 258 -10.96 -2.51 -27.38
N GLU A 259 -11.46 -3.19 -28.40
CA GLU A 259 -12.28 -2.60 -29.45
C GLU A 259 -13.76 -2.86 -29.13
N ILE A 260 -14.57 -1.80 -29.18
CA ILE A 260 -16.02 -1.86 -28.98
C ILE A 260 -16.72 -1.34 -30.23
N THR A 261 -17.94 -1.84 -30.47
CA THR A 261 -18.81 -1.31 -31.53
C THR A 261 -19.95 -0.56 -30.88
N LEU A 262 -19.99 0.76 -31.07
CA LEU A 262 -21.05 1.64 -30.58
C LEU A 262 -21.96 2.04 -31.75
N THR A 263 -23.24 2.33 -31.50
CA THR A 263 -24.14 2.90 -32.53
C THR A 263 -24.64 4.27 -32.04
N PRO A 264 -24.08 5.39 -32.54
CA PRO A 264 -24.48 6.72 -32.10
C PRO A 264 -25.94 7.02 -32.45
N SER A 265 -26.69 7.64 -31.56
CA SER A 265 -28.12 7.96 -31.74
C SER A 265 -28.53 9.18 -30.91
N ARG A 266 -29.64 9.83 -31.28
CA ARG A 266 -30.33 10.84 -30.45
C ARG A 266 -31.56 10.30 -29.74
N ASP A 267 -32.05 9.13 -30.13
CA ASP A 267 -33.37 8.64 -29.70
C ASP A 267 -33.36 7.96 -28.32
N TRP A 268 -32.19 7.86 -27.67
CA TRP A 268 -32.00 7.21 -26.37
C TRP A 268 -32.39 8.10 -25.16
N HIS A 269 -32.73 9.37 -25.39
CA HIS A 269 -33.16 10.31 -24.34
C HIS A 269 -34.54 10.94 -24.65
N PRO A 270 -35.61 10.13 -24.81
CA PRO A 270 -36.94 10.66 -25.14
C PRO A 270 -37.50 11.62 -24.07
N ASP A 271 -37.04 11.49 -22.82
CA ASP A 271 -37.52 12.25 -21.67
C ASP A 271 -36.80 13.61 -21.46
N ASP A 272 -35.66 13.86 -22.12
CA ASP A 272 -34.87 15.10 -22.00
C ASP A 272 -34.67 15.77 -23.37
N PRO A 273 -35.59 16.67 -23.80
CA PRO A 273 -35.50 17.35 -25.10
C PRO A 273 -34.35 18.36 -25.20
N ASN A 274 -33.57 18.60 -24.12
CA ASN A 274 -32.39 19.46 -24.14
C ASN A 274 -31.08 18.69 -24.31
N GLU A 275 -31.08 17.38 -24.08
CA GLU A 275 -29.94 16.52 -24.38
C GLU A 275 -29.70 16.49 -25.91
N LYS A 276 -28.42 16.44 -26.29
CA LYS A 276 -27.95 16.46 -27.68
C LYS A 276 -26.80 15.49 -27.93
N SER A 277 -26.34 14.80 -26.89
CA SER A 277 -25.26 13.83 -26.95
C SER A 277 -25.67 12.61 -27.77
N LEU A 278 -24.79 12.22 -28.69
CA LEU A 278 -24.98 11.07 -29.56
C LEU A 278 -24.67 9.72 -28.89
N ILE A 279 -24.02 9.77 -27.73
CA ILE A 279 -23.49 8.57 -27.05
C ILE A 279 -23.80 8.55 -25.55
N GLY A 280 -24.22 9.67 -24.96
CA GLY A 280 -24.62 9.77 -23.56
C GLY A 280 -23.49 9.67 -22.53
N CYS A 281 -22.23 9.88 -22.94
CA CYS A 281 -21.11 10.01 -22.01
C CYS A 281 -20.54 11.44 -21.93
N SER A 282 -20.05 11.81 -20.75
CA SER A 282 -19.22 13.00 -20.52
C SER A 282 -17.75 12.61 -20.60
N ILE A 283 -16.92 13.39 -21.30
CA ILE A 283 -15.52 13.08 -21.56
C ILE A 283 -14.59 14.27 -21.28
N ARG A 284 -13.34 13.96 -20.91
CA ARG A 284 -12.25 14.93 -20.75
C ARG A 284 -10.96 14.38 -21.36
N PHE A 285 -10.22 15.19 -22.08
CA PHE A 285 -8.89 14.79 -22.57
C PHE A 285 -7.86 14.84 -21.42
N CYS A 286 -7.18 13.73 -21.15
CA CYS A 286 -6.07 13.64 -20.19
C CYS A 286 -5.16 12.44 -20.46
N SER A 287 -4.05 12.35 -19.71
CA SER A 287 -3.16 11.19 -19.74
C SER A 287 -3.75 10.04 -18.91
N PHE A 288 -3.62 8.82 -19.42
CA PHE A 288 -3.99 7.57 -18.72
C PHE A 288 -2.79 6.73 -18.29
N GLU A 289 -1.57 7.21 -18.54
CA GLU A 289 -0.30 6.54 -18.25
C GLU A 289 -0.16 6.03 -16.81
N ARG A 290 -0.86 6.66 -15.85
CA ARG A 290 -0.92 6.27 -14.43
C ARG A 290 -2.35 6.26 -13.85
N ALA A 291 -3.37 6.17 -14.69
CA ALA A 291 -4.78 6.32 -14.29
C ALA A 291 -5.24 5.31 -13.22
N GLY A 292 -4.75 4.07 -13.29
CA GLY A 292 -5.05 3.01 -12.29
C GLY A 292 -4.13 3.02 -11.06
N GLU A 293 -3.33 4.07 -10.87
CA GLU A 293 -2.44 4.22 -9.71
C GLU A 293 -2.92 5.28 -8.71
N ASN A 294 -3.56 6.34 -9.23
CA ASN A 294 -3.92 7.53 -8.47
C ASN A 294 -5.29 7.34 -7.83
N VAL A 295 -5.33 6.48 -6.82
CA VAL A 295 -6.55 6.09 -6.11
C VAL A 295 -6.29 6.09 -4.61
N TRP A 296 -7.25 6.63 -3.86
CA TRP A 296 -7.22 6.75 -2.41
C TRP A 296 -8.32 5.87 -1.82
N HIS A 297 -7.94 4.75 -1.20
CA HIS A 297 -8.86 3.80 -0.58
C HIS A 297 -9.33 4.34 0.76
N VAL A 298 -10.64 4.46 0.97
CA VAL A 298 -11.21 4.86 2.25
C VAL A 298 -11.14 3.68 3.21
N LEU A 299 -10.54 3.91 4.38
CA LEU A 299 -10.40 2.91 5.45
C LEU A 299 -11.49 3.16 6.50
N ASP A 300 -11.12 3.34 7.77
CA ASP A 300 -12.09 3.65 8.82
C ASP A 300 -12.73 5.04 8.62
N VAL A 301 -14.04 5.13 8.85
CA VAL A 301 -14.83 6.36 8.82
C VAL A 301 -15.37 6.61 10.22
N SER A 302 -15.11 7.78 10.78
CA SER A 302 -15.56 8.14 12.13
C SER A 302 -17.04 8.52 12.16
N PRO A 303 -17.77 8.20 13.24
CA PRO A 303 -19.18 8.56 13.37
C PRO A 303 -19.38 10.08 13.50
N ASN A 304 -20.43 10.61 12.88
CA ASN A 304 -20.75 12.03 12.72
C ASN A 304 -19.67 12.85 12.00
N SER A 305 -18.77 12.21 11.25
CA SER A 305 -17.74 12.89 10.46
C SER A 305 -18.29 13.52 9.18
N PRO A 306 -17.59 14.51 8.59
CA PRO A 306 -17.85 14.96 7.23
C PRO A 306 -17.92 13.82 6.20
N ALA A 307 -17.10 12.78 6.35
CA ALA A 307 -17.10 11.60 5.48
C ALA A 307 -18.36 10.73 5.65
N GLU A 308 -18.77 10.42 6.88
CA GLU A 308 -20.00 9.68 7.14
C GLU A 308 -21.23 10.47 6.67
N MET A 309 -21.30 11.77 6.98
CA MET A 309 -22.39 12.65 6.56
C MET A 309 -22.50 12.82 5.04
N ALA A 310 -21.38 12.71 4.31
CA ALA A 310 -21.35 12.71 2.85
C ALA A 310 -21.71 11.34 2.24
N GLY A 311 -21.93 10.32 3.05
CA GLY A 311 -22.27 8.96 2.61
C GLY A 311 -21.08 8.21 2.01
N ILE A 312 -19.87 8.44 2.53
CA ILE A 312 -18.68 7.64 2.20
C ILE A 312 -18.70 6.36 3.04
N ILE A 313 -18.44 5.23 2.39
CA ILE A 313 -18.54 3.88 2.97
C ILE A 313 -17.13 3.33 3.21
N PRO A 314 -16.79 2.93 4.45
CA PRO A 314 -15.46 2.41 4.77
C PRO A 314 -15.15 1.13 4.00
N TYR A 315 -13.87 0.91 3.65
CA TYR A 315 -13.30 -0.28 2.98
C TYR A 315 -13.85 -0.67 1.59
N SER A 316 -14.95 -0.09 1.14
CA SER A 316 -15.54 -0.35 -0.18
C SER A 316 -15.41 0.83 -1.14
N ASP A 317 -15.29 2.06 -0.61
CA ASP A 317 -15.10 3.25 -1.43
C ASP A 317 -13.63 3.58 -1.71
N TYR A 318 -13.40 4.01 -2.93
CA TYR A 318 -12.14 4.49 -3.45
C TYR A 318 -12.37 5.89 -4.03
N ILE A 319 -11.69 6.89 -3.51
CA ILE A 319 -11.66 8.23 -4.11
C ILE A 319 -10.76 8.13 -5.34
N ILE A 320 -11.37 8.34 -6.51
CA ILE A 320 -10.73 8.19 -7.82
C ILE A 320 -10.42 9.54 -8.49
N GLY A 321 -10.95 10.65 -7.95
CA GLY A 321 -10.58 11.98 -8.42
C GLY A 321 -11.54 13.09 -8.03
N SER A 322 -11.39 14.24 -8.66
CA SER A 322 -12.26 15.41 -8.48
C SER A 322 -12.37 16.19 -9.81
N PRO A 323 -13.50 16.88 -10.08
CA PRO A 323 -13.56 17.85 -11.18
C PRO A 323 -12.68 19.08 -10.94
N HIS A 324 -12.33 19.39 -9.68
CA HIS A 324 -11.64 20.63 -9.30
C HIS A 324 -10.13 20.61 -9.60
N MET A 325 -9.48 19.45 -9.44
CA MET A 325 -8.04 19.28 -9.66
C MET A 325 -7.74 17.88 -10.20
N THR A 326 -6.75 17.78 -11.10
CA THR A 326 -6.24 16.49 -11.57
C THR A 326 -5.25 15.94 -10.56
N LEU A 327 -5.60 14.86 -9.86
CA LEU A 327 -4.73 14.22 -8.87
C LEU A 327 -3.70 13.31 -9.56
N ARG A 328 -2.41 13.55 -9.28
CA ARG A 328 -1.24 12.91 -9.90
C ARG A 328 -0.35 12.17 -8.91
N ASN A 329 -0.20 12.74 -7.72
CA ASN A 329 0.62 12.25 -6.61
C ASN A 329 -0.24 12.09 -5.36
N GLU A 330 0.24 11.32 -4.37
CA GLU A 330 -0.41 11.08 -3.07
C GLU A 330 -0.86 12.37 -2.37
N ASP A 331 0.04 13.35 -2.31
CA ASP A 331 -0.16 14.65 -1.63
C ASP A 331 -1.28 15.50 -2.24
N ASP A 332 -1.53 15.37 -3.55
CA ASP A 332 -2.47 16.23 -4.29
C ASP A 332 -3.91 16.15 -3.74
N PHE A 333 -4.30 15.00 -3.17
CA PHE A 333 -5.61 14.83 -2.54
C PHE A 333 -5.70 15.62 -1.23
N TYR A 334 -4.66 15.58 -0.39
CA TYR A 334 -4.62 16.30 0.88
C TYR A 334 -4.59 17.82 0.64
N ASP A 335 -3.80 18.29 -0.33
CA ASP A 335 -3.77 19.69 -0.77
C ASP A 335 -5.15 20.17 -1.26
N LEU A 336 -5.88 19.32 -1.99
CA LEU A 336 -7.25 19.62 -2.45
C LEU A 336 -8.23 19.75 -1.28
N VAL A 337 -8.12 18.87 -0.28
CA VAL A 337 -8.97 18.90 0.93
C VAL A 337 -8.73 20.19 1.72
N GLU A 338 -7.46 20.56 1.96
CA GLU A 338 -7.11 21.80 2.68
C GLU A 338 -7.55 23.07 1.92
N GLN A 339 -7.46 23.08 0.58
CA GLN A 339 -7.96 24.20 -0.23
C GLN A 339 -9.50 24.40 -0.12
N TYR A 340 -10.24 23.32 0.15
CA TYR A 340 -11.70 23.30 0.24
C TYR A 340 -12.24 23.26 1.68
N LEU A 341 -11.43 23.54 2.69
CA LEU A 341 -11.90 23.77 4.06
C LEU A 341 -13.08 24.76 4.11
N GLY A 342 -14.14 24.35 4.80
CA GLY A 342 -15.40 25.08 4.95
C GLY A 342 -16.23 25.21 3.66
N LYS A 343 -15.88 24.50 2.57
CA LYS A 343 -16.54 24.61 1.26
C LYS A 343 -16.98 23.25 0.73
N PRO A 344 -18.06 23.17 -0.07
CA PRO A 344 -18.42 21.95 -0.78
C PRO A 344 -17.32 21.52 -1.78
N LEU A 345 -16.67 20.39 -1.49
CA LEU A 345 -15.72 19.71 -2.34
C LEU A 345 -16.43 18.55 -3.05
N ARG A 346 -16.41 18.54 -4.40
CA ARG A 346 -16.89 17.37 -5.15
C ARG A 346 -15.77 16.36 -5.35
N LEU A 347 -16.06 15.11 -5.01
CA LEU A 347 -15.21 13.95 -5.25
C LEU A 347 -15.94 12.95 -6.16
N TYR A 348 -15.16 12.22 -6.95
CA TYR A 348 -15.61 10.99 -7.61
C TYR A 348 -15.20 9.81 -6.74
N LEU A 349 -16.16 8.95 -6.43
CA LEU A 349 -15.97 7.70 -5.69
C LEU A 349 -16.25 6.51 -6.62
N TYR A 350 -15.44 5.47 -6.53
CA TYR A 350 -15.75 4.13 -7.02
C TYR A 350 -16.08 3.25 -5.82
N ASN A 351 -17.16 2.48 -5.88
CA ASN A 351 -17.49 1.47 -4.88
C ASN A 351 -17.20 0.06 -5.41
N SER A 352 -16.44 -0.73 -4.66
CA SER A 352 -15.99 -2.08 -5.06
C SER A 352 -17.07 -3.17 -4.92
N GLU A 353 -18.06 -3.00 -4.04
CA GLU A 353 -19.15 -3.97 -3.88
C GLU A 353 -20.14 -3.92 -5.05
N TRP A 354 -20.42 -2.71 -5.55
CA TRP A 354 -21.40 -2.48 -6.61
C TRP A 354 -20.77 -2.23 -7.99
N ASP A 355 -19.44 -2.23 -8.09
CA ASP A 355 -18.66 -1.92 -9.30
C ASP A 355 -19.16 -0.65 -10.03
N SER A 356 -19.39 0.42 -9.25
CA SER A 356 -20.05 1.63 -9.76
C SER A 356 -19.39 2.91 -9.26
N CYS A 357 -19.48 3.96 -10.08
CA CYS A 357 -18.89 5.27 -9.82
C CYS A 357 -19.98 6.29 -9.46
N ARG A 358 -19.81 7.05 -8.38
CA ARG A 358 -20.74 8.10 -7.95
C ARG A 358 -20.04 9.44 -7.65
N GLU A 359 -20.82 10.51 -7.73
CA GLU A 359 -20.41 11.84 -7.30
C GLU A 359 -20.75 12.01 -5.81
N CYS A 360 -19.78 12.43 -5.01
CA CYS A 360 -19.94 12.74 -3.60
C CYS A 360 -19.63 14.23 -3.37
N ILE A 361 -20.38 14.90 -2.51
CA ILE A 361 -20.11 16.27 -2.08
C ILE A 361 -19.86 16.25 -0.57
N ILE A 362 -18.61 16.53 -0.19
CA ILE A 362 -18.16 16.59 1.19
C ILE A 362 -17.80 18.03 1.55
N VAL A 363 -17.92 18.42 2.82
CA VAL A 363 -17.48 19.74 3.31
C VAL A 363 -16.36 19.52 4.32
N PRO A 364 -15.08 19.64 3.93
CA PRO A 364 -13.97 19.50 4.86
C PRO A 364 -14.05 20.53 5.99
N ASN A 365 -13.79 20.10 7.21
CA ASN A 365 -13.87 20.93 8.41
C ASN A 365 -12.85 20.43 9.44
N HIS A 366 -12.03 21.31 10.02
CA HIS A 366 -11.13 20.95 11.14
C HIS A 366 -11.84 20.93 12.50
N GLU A 367 -12.97 21.65 12.64
CA GLU A 367 -13.68 21.85 13.91
C GLU A 367 -14.91 20.93 14.07
N TRP A 368 -14.94 19.79 13.36
CA TRP A 368 -16.06 18.84 13.41
C TRP A 368 -16.12 18.00 14.70
N GLY A 369 -15.06 18.03 15.52
CA GLY A 369 -14.99 17.36 16.83
C GLY A 369 -14.16 16.08 16.89
N GLY A 370 -13.51 15.67 15.78
CA GLY A 370 -12.57 14.54 15.74
C GLY A 370 -11.26 14.89 15.03
N ASN A 371 -10.54 13.87 14.57
CA ASN A 371 -9.22 14.04 13.93
C ASN A 371 -9.34 14.34 12.42
N GLY A 372 -8.48 15.25 11.94
CA GLY A 372 -8.36 15.60 10.52
C GLY A 372 -9.58 16.32 9.94
N SER A 373 -9.51 16.66 8.65
CA SER A 373 -10.48 17.54 7.98
C SER A 373 -11.73 16.81 7.45
N LEU A 374 -11.67 15.49 7.29
CA LEU A 374 -12.75 14.64 6.76
C LEU A 374 -13.32 13.65 7.76
N GLY A 375 -12.54 13.27 8.79
CA GLY A 375 -12.88 12.21 9.74
C GLY A 375 -12.91 10.80 9.18
N CYS A 376 -12.12 10.52 8.13
CA CYS A 376 -11.87 9.18 7.62
C CYS A 376 -10.36 8.97 7.38
N ASP A 377 -9.90 7.75 7.63
CA ASP A 377 -8.56 7.31 7.25
C ASP A 377 -8.51 6.95 5.76
N VAL A 378 -7.38 7.24 5.12
CA VAL A 378 -7.20 7.09 3.67
C VAL A 378 -5.88 6.39 3.40
N GLY A 379 -5.93 5.27 2.69
CA GLY A 379 -4.76 4.54 2.25
C GLY A 379 -4.43 4.80 0.78
N TYR A 380 -3.15 4.88 0.46
CA TYR A 380 -2.63 5.09 -0.90
C TYR A 380 -1.59 4.01 -1.26
N GLY A 381 -1.36 3.81 -2.56
CA GLY A 381 -0.33 2.88 -3.06
C GLY A 381 -0.81 1.45 -3.30
N LEU A 382 0.12 0.49 -3.37
CA LEU A 382 -0.11 -0.85 -3.96
C LEU A 382 -1.21 -1.68 -3.28
N LEU A 383 -1.32 -1.62 -1.94
CA LEU A 383 -2.33 -2.35 -1.17
C LEU A 383 -3.71 -1.67 -1.18
N HIS A 384 -3.78 -0.45 -1.70
CA HIS A 384 -4.96 0.41 -1.70
C HIS A 384 -5.48 0.67 -3.13
N ARG A 385 -5.06 -0.14 -4.11
CA ARG A 385 -5.60 -0.11 -5.47
C ARG A 385 -6.94 -0.82 -5.55
N ILE A 386 -7.73 -0.44 -6.55
CA ILE A 386 -9.00 -1.07 -6.87
C ILE A 386 -8.77 -2.56 -7.22
N PRO A 387 -9.52 -3.50 -6.62
CA PRO A 387 -9.40 -4.91 -6.94
C PRO A 387 -9.69 -5.19 -8.41
N ARG A 388 -8.81 -5.96 -9.06
CA ARG A 388 -9.07 -6.47 -10.42
C ARG A 388 -10.01 -7.67 -10.33
N LYS A 389 -11.00 -7.73 -11.22
CA LYS A 389 -11.76 -8.95 -11.43
C LYS A 389 -10.82 -9.95 -12.12
N LYS A 390 -10.57 -11.12 -11.50
CA LYS A 390 -9.84 -12.20 -12.18
C LYS A 390 -10.58 -12.52 -13.47
N SER A 391 -9.89 -12.55 -14.60
CA SER A 391 -10.54 -12.88 -15.87
C SER A 391 -10.98 -14.35 -15.88
N ASP A 392 -12.06 -14.68 -16.59
CA ASP A 392 -12.50 -16.08 -16.76
C ASP A 392 -11.39 -17.00 -17.31
N ARG A 393 -10.43 -16.42 -18.04
CA ARG A 393 -9.24 -17.09 -18.56
C ARG A 393 -8.22 -17.45 -17.48
N GLU A 394 -8.10 -16.65 -16.42
CA GLU A 394 -7.26 -16.95 -15.26
C GLU A 394 -7.96 -17.92 -14.30
N LEU A 395 -9.29 -17.83 -14.17
CA LEU A 395 -10.08 -18.80 -13.41
C LEU A 395 -9.99 -20.20 -14.04
N GLN A 396 -10.13 -20.31 -15.37
CA GLN A 396 -9.94 -21.58 -16.09
C GLN A 396 -8.48 -22.10 -16.08
N ALA A 397 -7.50 -21.22 -15.90
CA ALA A 397 -6.09 -21.63 -15.74
C ALA A 397 -5.82 -22.25 -14.35
N ASP A 398 -6.56 -21.82 -13.31
CA ASP A 398 -6.54 -22.38 -11.96
C ASP A 398 -7.29 -23.73 -11.90
N GLU A 399 -8.46 -23.81 -12.54
CA GLU A 399 -9.23 -25.07 -12.69
C GLU A 399 -8.46 -26.15 -13.47
N GLY A 400 -7.57 -25.75 -14.38
CA GLY A 400 -6.72 -26.65 -15.16
C GLY A 400 -5.65 -27.42 -14.36
N GLN A 401 -5.44 -27.11 -13.08
CA GLN A 401 -4.49 -27.83 -12.20
C GLN A 401 -5.15 -28.71 -11.14
N GLN A 402 -6.49 -28.83 -11.09
CA GLN A 402 -7.20 -29.67 -10.13
C GLN A 402 -7.69 -31.02 -10.69
N GLN A 403 -6.80 -31.79 -11.30
CA GLN A 403 -7.02 -33.23 -11.55
C GLN A 403 -5.76 -34.06 -11.32
N HIS A 404 -5.40 -34.31 -10.04
CA HIS A 404 -5.19 -35.66 -9.49
C HIS A 404 -4.58 -35.65 -8.06
N SER A 405 -5.44 -35.59 -7.04
CA SER A 405 -5.29 -36.37 -5.80
C SER A 405 -6.67 -36.51 -5.13
N GLU A 406 -6.89 -37.61 -4.42
CA GLU A 406 -8.24 -38.14 -4.19
C GLU A 406 -9.00 -37.51 -3.00
N SER A 407 -10.32 -37.61 -3.07
CA SER A 407 -11.29 -36.99 -2.16
C SER A 407 -11.23 -37.54 -0.74
N VAL A 408 -11.25 -36.63 0.25
CA VAL A 408 -11.71 -36.95 1.62
C VAL A 408 -13.04 -36.23 1.86
N THR A 409 -14.12 -36.99 1.88
CA THR A 409 -15.46 -36.51 2.24
C THR A 409 -15.50 -36.17 3.72
N TYR A 410 -15.62 -34.89 4.07
CA TYR A 410 -16.12 -34.49 5.38
C TYR A 410 -17.64 -34.51 5.36
N SER A 411 -18.22 -35.53 5.99
CA SER A 411 -19.64 -35.62 6.27
C SER A 411 -20.01 -34.77 7.49
N ASP A 412 -20.97 -33.87 7.33
CA ASP A 412 -21.69 -33.27 8.45
C ASP A 412 -22.32 -34.36 9.32
N THR A 413 -22.01 -34.38 10.63
CA THR A 413 -22.94 -34.67 11.74
C THR A 413 -22.21 -34.63 13.09
N ILE A 414 -22.07 -33.44 13.68
CA ILE A 414 -22.11 -33.34 15.14
C ILE A 414 -23.59 -33.29 15.51
N PHE A 415 -24.20 -34.43 15.86
CA PHE A 415 -25.29 -34.58 16.85
C PHE A 415 -25.78 -36.05 16.89
N ASN A 416 -26.17 -36.49 18.09
CA ASN A 416 -26.75 -37.79 18.46
C ASN A 416 -25.79 -39.01 18.58
N ALA A 417 -25.62 -39.46 19.83
CA ALA A 417 -25.08 -40.77 20.18
C ALA A 417 -26.16 -41.87 20.08
N PRO A 418 -25.75 -43.15 19.96
CA PRO A 418 -26.45 -44.20 20.69
C PRO A 418 -25.54 -45.28 21.33
N GLU A 419 -25.95 -45.66 22.54
CA GLU A 419 -25.86 -46.96 23.27
C GLU A 419 -24.67 -47.95 23.16
N LEU A 420 -24.37 -48.52 24.34
CA LEU A 420 -23.46 -49.64 24.62
C LEU A 420 -23.97 -50.98 24.04
N PRO A 421 -23.07 -51.97 23.86
CA PRO A 421 -23.19 -53.15 24.73
C PRO A 421 -21.86 -53.71 25.28
N ALA A 422 -22.02 -54.63 26.24
CA ALA A 422 -21.10 -55.12 27.28
C ALA A 422 -19.98 -56.12 26.85
N SER A 423 -19.32 -56.70 27.87
CA SER A 423 -18.29 -57.76 27.93
C SER A 423 -16.81 -57.37 27.70
N ASP A 424 -15.83 -57.81 28.51
CA ASP A 424 -15.83 -58.46 29.85
C ASP A 424 -14.46 -58.24 30.58
N GLU A 425 -14.49 -58.31 31.92
CA GLU A 425 -13.42 -58.69 32.91
C GLU A 425 -12.03 -57.94 32.91
N GLU A 426 -11.69 -57.24 34.01
CA GLU A 426 -10.69 -57.60 35.08
C GLU A 426 -9.22 -57.65 34.58
N GLU A 427 -8.18 -57.09 35.22
CA GLU A 427 -7.78 -56.83 36.62
C GLU A 427 -6.75 -55.63 36.57
N VAL A 428 -6.49 -54.75 37.54
CA VAL A 428 -5.87 -54.92 38.87
C VAL A 428 -6.08 -53.64 39.71
N LEU A 429 -6.20 -53.80 41.04
CA LEU A 429 -6.41 -52.74 42.04
C LEU A 429 -5.14 -51.97 42.49
N GLU A 430 -5.40 -50.76 43.00
CA GLU A 430 -4.70 -50.02 44.08
C GLU A 430 -3.17 -49.82 44.07
N GLU A 431 -2.79 -48.54 44.14
CA GLU A 431 -2.15 -48.04 45.38
C GLU A 431 -2.63 -46.60 45.67
N ALA A 432 -2.89 -46.25 46.93
CA ALA A 432 -3.59 -45.00 47.28
C ALA A 432 -2.93 -44.20 48.43
N LYS A 433 -3.05 -42.87 48.32
CA LYS A 433 -2.96 -41.83 49.39
C LYS A 433 -1.63 -41.64 50.14
N GLN A 434 -1.09 -40.43 50.01
CA GLN A 434 -0.93 -39.35 51.03
C GLN A 434 -0.18 -38.18 50.34
N VAL A 435 -0.38 -36.88 50.58
CA VAL A 435 -0.62 -36.08 51.80
C VAL A 435 -1.56 -34.88 51.52
N SER A 436 -2.08 -34.26 52.58
CA SER A 436 -3.13 -33.22 52.68
C SER A 436 -2.74 -31.75 52.40
N LEU A 437 -3.77 -30.95 52.06
CA LEU A 437 -3.81 -29.47 52.07
C LEU A 437 -3.89 -28.84 53.48
N PRO A 438 -3.45 -27.58 53.66
CA PRO A 438 -3.93 -26.66 54.69
C PRO A 438 -4.74 -25.46 54.12
N PRO A 439 -5.57 -24.74 54.92
CA PRO A 439 -6.60 -23.82 54.43
C PRO A 439 -6.29 -22.31 54.57
N SER A 440 -7.10 -21.48 53.89
CA SER A 440 -7.14 -20.01 54.02
C SER A 440 -7.86 -19.55 55.31
N PRO A 441 -7.54 -18.34 55.83
CA PRO A 441 -8.39 -17.58 56.76
C PRO A 441 -9.02 -16.32 56.13
N THR A 442 -10.02 -15.76 56.81
CA THR A 442 -11.03 -14.83 56.26
C THR A 442 -10.91 -13.38 56.78
N ASN A 443 -11.16 -12.44 55.86
CA ASN A 443 -11.63 -11.04 55.98
C ASN A 443 -11.97 -10.44 57.38
N GLN A 444 -11.46 -9.23 57.66
CA GLN A 444 -12.12 -8.19 58.48
C GLN A 444 -11.80 -6.77 57.95
N SER A 445 -12.81 -5.89 57.91
CA SER A 445 -12.68 -4.45 57.58
C SER A 445 -12.54 -3.57 58.84
N PRO A 446 -12.24 -2.27 58.67
CA PRO A 446 -13.13 -1.27 59.27
C PRO A 446 -13.49 -0.07 58.36
N GLN A 447 -14.62 0.57 58.68
CA GLN A 447 -15.16 1.79 58.05
C GLN A 447 -14.62 3.09 58.71
N PRO A 448 -14.87 4.29 58.13
CA PRO A 448 -14.19 5.54 58.50
C PRO A 448 -14.91 6.38 59.57
N PRO A 449 -14.26 7.43 60.11
CA PRO A 449 -14.93 8.51 60.85
C PRO A 449 -15.19 9.77 59.98
N LEU A 450 -16.28 10.47 60.30
CA LEU A 450 -16.70 11.77 59.74
C LEU A 450 -16.66 12.86 60.84
N GLU A 451 -16.47 14.10 60.39
CA GLU A 451 -16.92 15.39 60.96
C GLU A 451 -16.40 15.90 62.32
N ALA A 452 -15.87 17.13 62.27
CA ALA A 452 -16.16 18.22 63.22
C ALA A 452 -15.94 19.59 62.52
N GLU A 453 -16.80 20.57 62.79
CA GLU A 453 -16.93 21.86 62.09
C GLU A 453 -16.22 23.04 62.79
N ALA A 454 -15.98 24.13 62.05
CA ALA A 454 -15.99 25.57 62.45
C ALA A 454 -15.33 26.41 61.32
N GLU A 455 -16.02 27.23 60.50
CA GLU A 455 -16.78 28.48 60.73
C GLU A 455 -15.98 29.80 60.55
N ALA A 456 -16.70 30.87 60.14
CA ALA A 456 -16.31 32.29 59.91
C ALA A 456 -15.52 32.63 58.60
N GLU A 457 -16.11 33.30 57.58
CA GLU A 457 -16.57 34.72 57.44
C GLU A 457 -15.42 35.70 57.06
N ALA A 458 -15.58 36.78 56.26
CA ALA A 458 -16.63 37.28 55.34
C ALA A 458 -16.08 38.48 54.48
N GLY A 459 -16.86 39.02 53.52
CA GLY A 459 -16.59 40.30 52.78
C GLY A 459 -16.33 40.13 51.26
N VAL A 460 -17.18 40.54 50.29
CA VAL A 460 -17.69 41.90 49.91
C VAL A 460 -16.56 42.77 49.29
N GLU A 461 -16.62 43.42 48.11
CA GLU A 461 -17.67 44.22 47.42
C GLU A 461 -17.46 44.32 45.86
N ALA A 462 -18.22 45.13 45.09
CA ALA A 462 -19.41 44.66 44.35
C ALA A 462 -19.90 45.46 43.09
N GLU A 463 -19.12 46.35 42.42
CA GLU A 463 -19.61 47.25 41.32
C GLU A 463 -19.27 46.75 39.89
N ALA A 464 -20.05 46.89 38.80
CA ALA A 464 -21.21 47.70 38.36
C ALA A 464 -20.92 48.94 37.48
N GLY A 465 -21.61 49.04 36.32
CA GLY A 465 -21.54 50.12 35.29
C GLY A 465 -21.25 49.56 33.88
N ALA A 466 -22.15 49.47 32.90
CA ALA A 466 -23.04 50.48 32.26
C ALA A 466 -22.24 51.69 31.74
N ALA A 467 -22.31 52.16 30.49
CA ALA A 467 -23.18 51.96 29.31
C ALA A 467 -22.33 52.13 28.01
N THR A 468 -22.77 52.18 26.74
CA THR A 468 -23.93 52.84 26.11
C THR A 468 -24.10 52.34 24.66
N ALA A 469 -25.29 52.49 24.07
CA ALA A 469 -25.58 52.11 22.68
C ALA A 469 -25.34 53.23 21.65
N THR A 470 -25.16 52.87 20.38
CA THR A 470 -25.62 53.68 19.23
C THR A 470 -26.07 52.79 18.07
N GLU A 471 -27.22 53.11 17.48
CA GLU A 471 -27.78 52.48 16.28
C GLU A 471 -27.15 53.05 14.98
N ALA A 472 -27.23 52.29 13.89
CA ALA A 472 -27.44 52.84 12.54
C ALA A 472 -27.97 51.77 11.56
N GLN A 473 -29.25 51.88 11.17
CA GLN A 473 -29.82 51.20 10.00
C GLN A 473 -29.85 52.16 8.79
N ALA A 474 -29.42 51.69 7.61
CA ALA A 474 -29.92 52.03 6.27
C ALA A 474 -29.05 51.23 5.26
N SER A 475 -29.53 50.29 4.46
CA SER A 475 -30.67 50.27 3.51
C SER A 475 -30.49 51.12 2.26
N SER A 476 -30.49 50.41 1.12
CA SER A 476 -31.03 50.80 -0.20
C SER A 476 -30.09 51.16 -1.37
N THR A 477 -30.12 50.25 -2.36
CA THR A 477 -30.26 50.46 -3.82
C THR A 477 -29.18 51.08 -4.74
N ALA A 478 -29.07 50.40 -5.90
CA ALA A 478 -28.89 50.91 -7.26
C ALA A 478 -27.46 51.03 -7.87
N THR A 479 -27.18 50.04 -8.72
CA THR A 479 -26.43 50.11 -10.00
C THR A 479 -26.95 51.25 -10.91
N PRO A 480 -26.22 51.71 -11.96
CA PRO A 480 -25.40 50.92 -12.91
C PRO A 480 -23.89 50.93 -12.66
#